data_AF-A0A3D2HPT4-F1
#
_entry.id   AF-A0A3D2HPT4-F1
#
_cell.length_a   1.000
_cell.length_b   1.000
_cell.length_c   1.000
_cell.angle_alpha   90.00
_cell.angle_beta   90.00
_cell.angle_gamma   90.00
#
_symmetry.space_group_name_H-M   'P 1'
#
loop_
_entity.id
_entity.type
_entity.pdbx_description
1 polymer ?
#
loop_
_entity_poly.entity_id
_entity_poly.type
_entity_poly.pdbx_seq_one_letter_code
_entity_poly.pdbx_strand_id
1 'polypeptide(L)' 'MTNNEWKPYRCYCPNCGNLLIGYKNNENTVKYSCSQCKIHVIRREKGRRSILFETFKPIN' A
#
# COMPACT_ATOMS: atom_id res chain seq x y z
N MET A 1 -12.02 -1.46 -25.77
CA MET A 1 -12.61 -1.97 -24.51
C MET A 1 -11.51 -1.95 -23.45
N THR A 2 -11.35 -0.85 -22.72
CA THR A 2 -10.35 -0.79 -21.63
C THR A 2 -10.99 -1.37 -20.38
N ASN A 3 -10.67 -2.63 -20.08
CA ASN A 3 -10.99 -3.26 -18.80
C ASN A 3 -10.25 -2.47 -17.70
N ASN A 4 -10.91 -1.46 -17.12
CA ASN A 4 -10.43 -0.75 -15.93
C ASN A 4 -10.62 -1.67 -14.70
N GLU A 5 -10.05 -2.86 -14.75
CA GLU A 5 -10.02 -3.76 -13.60
C GLU A 5 -9.11 -3.14 -12.55
N TRP A 6 -9.71 -2.70 -11.45
CA TRP A 6 -9.00 -2.33 -10.24
C TRP A 6 -8.14 -3.51 -9.79
N LYS A 7 -6.87 -3.53 -10.19
CA LYS A 7 -5.95 -4.61 -9.84
C LYS A 7 -5.52 -4.43 -8.38
N PRO A 8 -5.85 -5.38 -7.47
CA PRO A 8 -5.42 -5.28 -6.10
C PRO A 8 -3.90 -5.43 -6.01
N TYR A 9 -3.26 -4.51 -5.30
CA TYR A 9 -1.87 -4.60 -4.90
C TYR A 9 -1.77 -5.23 -3.52
N ARG A 10 -0.91 -6.24 -3.39
CA ARG A 10 -0.69 -6.98 -2.15
C ARG A 10 0.66 -6.62 -1.56
N CYS A 11 0.72 -6.47 -0.24
CA CYS A 11 1.97 -6.46 0.50
C CYS A 11 1.76 -7.05 1.90
N TYR A 12 2.84 -7.44 2.57
CA TYR A 12 2.77 -7.81 3.98
C TYR A 12 2.99 -6.57 4.85
N CYS A 13 2.25 -6.48 5.95
CA CYS A 13 2.39 -5.41 6.92
C CYS A 13 3.81 -5.43 7.49
N PRO A 14 4.59 -4.34 7.38
CA PRO A 14 5.96 -4.31 7.89
C PRO A 14 6.04 -4.37 9.42
N ASN A 15 4.92 -4.15 10.13
CA ASN A 15 4.89 -4.19 11.59
C ASN A 15 4.43 -5.54 12.16
N CYS A 16 3.46 -6.24 11.55
CA CYS A 16 2.91 -7.48 12.12
C CYS A 16 2.77 -8.64 11.12
N GLY A 17 3.21 -8.48 9.88
CA GLY A 17 3.15 -9.54 8.86
C GLY A 17 1.76 -9.83 8.29
N ASN A 18 0.68 -9.17 8.75
CA ASN A 18 -0.66 -9.36 8.19
C ASN A 18 -0.70 -8.97 6.70
N LEU A 19 -1.43 -9.71 5.86
CA LEU A 19 -1.61 -9.39 4.45
C LEU A 19 -2.42 -8.08 4.30
N LEU A 20 -1.89 -7.16 3.50
CA LEU A 20 -2.51 -5.89 3.16
C LEU A 20 -2.93 -5.89 1.70
N ILE A 21 -4.12 -5.36 1.45
CA ILE A 21 -4.66 -5.15 0.11
C ILE A 21 -4.91 -3.66 -0.07
N GLY A 22 -4.38 -3.09 -1.14
CA GLY A 22 -4.60 -1.71 -1.54
C GLY A 22 -4.79 -1.61 -3.05
N TYR A 23 -5.18 -0.43 -3.53
CA TYR A 23 -5.38 -0.17 -4.94
C TYR A 23 -4.45 0.96 -5.39
N LYS A 24 -3.79 0.75 -6.53
CA LYS A 24 -2.84 1.71 -7.09
C LYS A 24 -3.61 2.84 -7.77
N ASN A 25 -3.27 4.09 -7.44
CA ASN A 25 -3.81 5.27 -8.12
C ASN A 25 -2.99 5.61 -9.39
N ASN A 26 -3.44 6.63 -10.12
CA ASN A 26 -2.78 7.12 -11.34
C ASN A 26 -1.37 7.69 -11.09
N GLU A 27 -1.02 7.99 -9.84
CA GLU A 27 0.29 8.53 -9.41
C GLU A 27 1.24 7.42 -8.95
N ASN A 28 0.97 6.17 -9.30
CA ASN A 28 1.71 5.00 -8.87
C ASN A 28 1.86 4.83 -7.34
N THR A 29 0.87 5.32 -6.60
CA THR A 29 0.80 5.23 -5.14
C THR A 29 -0.25 4.22 -4.70
N VAL A 30 0.09 3.41 -3.71
CA VAL A 30 -0.84 2.49 -3.03
C VAL A 30 -0.89 2.85 -1.56
N LYS A 31 -2.09 3.01 -1.01
CA LYS A 31 -2.32 3.16 0.43
C LYS A 31 -2.84 1.85 1.01
N TYR A 32 -2.34 1.48 2.17
CA TYR A 32 -2.75 0.30 2.92
C TYR A 32 -3.09 0.68 4.35
N SER A 33 -4.05 -0.04 4.93
CA SER A 33 -4.39 0.04 6.35
C SER A 33 -4.35 -1.36 6.93
N CYS A 34 -3.56 -1.57 7.98
CA CYS A 34 -3.50 -2.87 8.64
C CYS A 34 -4.66 -3.03 9.62
N SER A 35 -5.54 -4.00 9.37
CA SER A 35 -6.66 -4.29 10.28
C SER A 35 -6.21 -4.81 11.65
N GLN A 36 -5.03 -5.42 11.73
CA GLN A 36 -4.47 -6.01 12.95
C GLN A 36 -3.81 -4.94 13.83
N CYS A 37 -2.69 -4.36 13.40
CA CYS A 37 -1.91 -3.43 14.22
C CYS A 37 -2.21 -1.94 13.95
N LYS A 38 -3.20 -1.65 13.10
CA LYS A 38 -3.72 -0.30 12.81
C LYS A 38 -2.74 0.69 12.17
N ILE A 39 -1.56 0.25 11.75
CA ILE A 39 -0.65 1.12 10.98
C ILE A 39 -1.20 1.37 9.58
N HIS A 40 -0.86 2.53 9.04
CA HIS A 40 -1.05 2.86 7.63
C HIS A 40 0.29 2.76 6.90
N VAL A 41 0.25 2.27 5.67
CA VAL A 41 1.44 2.16 4.81
C VAL A 41 1.15 2.87 3.49
N ILE A 42 2.08 3.71 3.04
CA ILE A 42 2.04 4.32 1.71
C ILE A 42 3.21 3.74 0.92
N ARG A 43 2.91 3.09 -0.21
CA ARG A 43 3.90 2.62 -1.18
C ARG A 43 3.87 3.53 -2.40
N ARG A 44 4.99 4.18 -2.73
CA ARG A 44 5.13 5.02 -3.92
C ARG A 44 6.23 4.49 -4.83
N GLU A 45 5.94 4.28 -6.12
CA GLU A 45 6.97 3.99 -7.10
C GLU A 45 7.60 5.31 -7.58
N LYS A 46 8.86 5.57 -7.20
CA LYS A 46 9.61 6.77 -7.60
C LYS A 46 10.34 6.59 -8.94
N GLY A 47 10.51 5.35 -9.39
CA GLY A 47 11.10 5.00 -10.66
C GLY A 47 11.07 3.49 -10.87
N ARG A 48 11.62 3.00 -11.99
CA ARG A 48 11.54 1.57 -12.37
C ARG A 48 12.07 0.61 -11.30
N ARG A 49 13.07 1.03 -10.52
CA ARG A 49 13.71 0.22 -9.47
C ARG A 49 13.65 0.86 -8.08
N SER A 50 12.93 1.99 -7.92
CA SER A 50 12.89 2.74 -6.68
C SER A 50 11.47 2.79 -6.13
N ILE A 51 11.30 2.24 -4.94
CA ILE A 51 10.02 2.20 -4.23
C ILE A 51 10.24 2.78 -2.85
N LEU A 52 9.39 3.73 -2.46
CA LEU A 52 9.33 4.25 -1.12
C LEU A 52 8.19 3.58 -0.34
N PHE A 53 8.47 3.20 0.89
CA PHE A 53 7.48 2.76 1.87
C PHE A 53 7.51 3.70 3.06
N GLU A 54 6.39 4.37 3.31
CA GLU A 54 6.19 5.20 4.50
C GLU A 54 5.17 4.52 5.41
N THR A 55 5.50 4.37 6.68
CA THR A 55 4.65 3.74 7.70
C THR A 55 4.26 4.75 8.76
N PHE A 56 2.96 4.85 9.03
CA PHE A 56 2.41 5.75 10.03
C PHE A 56 1.64 4.93 11.06
N LYS A 57 1.91 5.17 12.34
CA LYS A 57 1.09 4.64 13.42
C LYS A 57 0.16 5.78 13.88
N PRO A 58 -1.17 5.60 13.88
CA PRO A 58 -2.06 6.59 14.48
C PRO A 58 -1.72 6.72 15.97
N ILE A 59 -1.60 7.97 16.44
CA ILE A 59 -1.46 8.29 17.86
C ILE A 59 -2.89 8.30 18.41
N ASN A 60 -3.17 7.40 19.37
CA ASN A 60 -4.39 7.44 20.16
C ASN A 60 -4.26 8.49 21.25
#